data_AF-A0A7C1UUN9-F1
#
_entry.id   AF-A0A7C1UUN9-F1
#
_cell.length_a   1.000
_cell.length_b   1.000
_cell.length_c   1.000
_cell.angle_alpha   90.00
_cell.angle_beta   90.00
_cell.angle_gamma   90.00
#
_symmetry.space_group_name_H-M   'P 1'
#
loop_
_entity.id
_entity.type
_entity.pdbx_description
1 polymer ?
#
loop_
_entity_poly.entity_id
_entity_poly.type
_entity_poly.pdbx_seq_one_letter_code
_entity_poly.pdbx_strand_id
1 'polypeptide(L)' 'MSGKDGVMVLHVGRLSYEKNVDLLLRAFARIAGDYPAARLTIAGEGPDREALPAWPTNWG' A
#
# COMPACT_ATOMS: atom_id res chain seq x y z
N MET A 1 6.83 26.19 3.63
CA MET A 1 6.19 24.89 3.36
C MET A 1 7.07 24.15 2.36
N SER A 2 7.86 23.17 2.81
CA SER A 2 8.83 22.47 1.95
C SER A 2 8.09 21.42 1.12
N GLY A 3 7.82 21.72 -0.15
CA GLY A 3 7.13 20.81 -1.08
C GLY A 3 8.03 19.65 -1.50
N LYS A 4 8.12 18.60 -0.68
CA LYS A 4 8.97 17.44 -0.94
C LYS A 4 8.26 16.08 -0.87
N ASP A 5 6.93 16.06 -0.87
CA ASP A 5 6.20 14.85 -0.54
C ASP A 5 5.52 14.31 -1.80
N GLY A 6 6.08 13.23 -2.35
CA GLY A 6 5.48 12.49 -3.46
C GLY A 6 4.08 11.96 -3.12
N VAL A 7 3.37 11.45 -4.13
CA VAL A 7 1.99 10.95 -3.99
C VAL A 7 1.90 9.86 -2.91
N MET A 8 1.10 10.09 -1.87
CA MET A 8 0.84 9.12 -0.80
C MET A 8 -0.52 8.47 -1.01
N VAL A 9 -0.54 7.14 -1.09
CA VAL A 9 -1.75 6.33 -1.16
C VAL A 9 -1.91 5.59 0.16
N LEU A 10 -3.08 5.72 0.80
CA LEU A 10 -3.40 5.03 2.04
C LEU A 10 -4.62 4.12 1.81
N HIS A 11 -4.49 2.85 2.19
CA HIS A 11 -5.61 1.92 2.29
C HIS A 11 -5.82 1.51 3.74
N VAL A 12 -7.05 1.67 4.24
CA VAL A 12 -7.43 1.26 5.60
C VAL A 12 -8.61 0.30 5.52
N GLY A 13 -8.46 -0.91 6.05
CA GLY A 13 -9.53 -1.91 6.01
C GLY A 13 -9.06 -3.31 6.43
N ARG A 14 -10.00 -4.25 6.55
CA ARG A 14 -9.70 -5.66 6.85
C ARG A 14 -8.86 -6.26 5.70
N LEU A 15 -7.80 -6.99 6.04
CA LEU A 15 -7.01 -7.74 5.06
C LEU A 15 -7.72 -9.06 4.76
N SER A 16 -8.70 -9.00 3.87
CA SER A 16 -9.51 -10.13 3.41
C SER A 16 -9.65 -10.10 1.88
N TYR A 17 -9.94 -11.26 1.30
CA TYR A 17 -10.13 -11.45 -0.13
C TYR A 17 -11.08 -10.42 -0.76
N GLU A 18 -12.19 -10.10 -0.08
CA GLU A 18 -13.18 -9.09 -0.51
C GLU A 18 -12.63 -7.66 -0.58
N LYS A 19 -11.54 -7.34 0.12
CA LYS A 19 -10.86 -6.04 0.06
C LYS A 19 -9.75 -6.01 -1.00
N ASN A 20 -9.43 -7.16 -1.59
CA ASN A 20 -8.62 -7.31 -2.80
C ASN A 20 -7.35 -6.45 -2.80
N VAL A 21 -6.60 -6.53 -1.69
CA VAL A 21 -5.35 -5.78 -1.48
C VAL A 21 -4.31 -6.11 -2.55
N ASP A 22 -4.36 -7.31 -3.12
CA ASP A 22 -3.50 -7.72 -4.23
C ASP A 22 -3.68 -6.85 -5.48
N LEU A 23 -4.92 -6.44 -5.78
CA LEU A 23 -5.20 -5.53 -6.89
C LEU A 23 -4.56 -4.16 -6.65
N LEU A 24 -4.66 -3.66 -5.42
CA LEU A 24 -4.04 -2.40 -5.00
C LEU A 24 -2.52 -2.47 -5.15
N LEU A 25 -1.88 -3.55 -4.68
CA LEU A 25 -0.43 -3.76 -4.84
C LEU A 25 -0.01 -3.77 -6.32
N ARG A 26 -0.71 -4.53 -7.17
CA ARG A 26 -0.42 -4.59 -8.61
C ARG A 26 -0.62 -3.24 -9.31
N ALA A 27 -1.64 -2.47 -8.93
CA ALA A 27 -1.87 -1.15 -9.47
C ALA A 27 -0.77 -0.17 -9.03
N PHE A 28 -0.41 -0.20 -7.75
CA PHE A 28 0.62 0.68 -7.21
C PHE A 28 2.01 0.37 -7.79
N ALA A 29 2.34 -0.90 -8.07
CA ALA A 29 3.59 -1.27 -8.72
C ALA A 29 3.79 -0.60 -10.10
N ARG A 30 2.71 -0.34 -10.84
CA ARG A 30 2.77 0.41 -12.11
C ARG A 30 3.09 1.88 -11.88
N ILE A 31 2.49 2.48 -10.85
CA ILE A 31 2.68 3.88 -10.48
C ILE A 31 4.10 4.11 -9.92
N ALA A 32 4.60 3.19 -9.12
CA ALA A 32 5.92 3.30 -8.50
C ALA A 32 7.08 3.36 -9.52
N GLY A 33 6.89 2.78 -10.72
CA GLY A 33 7.86 2.88 -11.81
C GLY A 33 8.00 4.30 -12.36
N ASP A 34 6.88 5.01 -12.52
CA ASP A 34 6.84 6.35 -13.10
C ASP A 34 7.02 7.45 -12.04
N TYR A 35 6.67 7.16 -10.78
CA TYR A 35 6.72 8.09 -9.66
C TYR A 35 7.52 7.49 -8.49
N PRO A 36 8.87 7.56 -8.52
CA PRO A 36 9.73 6.96 -7.50
C PRO A 36 9.54 7.52 -6.08
N ALA A 37 8.96 8.71 -5.96
CA ALA A 37 8.63 9.33 -4.68
C ALA A 37 7.25 8.92 -4.14
N ALA A 38 6.45 8.19 -4.91
CA ALA A 38 5.14 7.73 -4.47
C ALA A 38 5.29 6.67 -3.37
N ARG A 39 4.35 6.69 -2.41
CA ARG A 39 4.32 5.73 -1.29
C ARG A 39 2.94 5.14 -1.13
N LEU A 40 2.90 3.85 -0.77
CA LEU A 40 1.69 3.12 -0.40
C LEU A 40 1.79 2.66 1.04
N THR A 41 0.81 3.03 1.86
CA THR A 41 0.61 2.52 3.21
C THR A 41 -0.68 1.71 3.26
N ILE A 42 -0.63 0.53 3.85
CA ILE A 42 -1.78 -0.34 4.09
C ILE A 42 -1.90 -0.53 5.61
N ALA A 43 -3.01 -0.07 6.19
CA ALA A 43 -3.30 -0.23 7.61
C ALA A 43 -4.51 -1.14 7.79
N GLY A 44 -4.32 -2.27 8.47
CA GLY A 44 -5.36 -3.27 8.60
C GLY A 44 -4.87 -4.60 9.10
N GLU A 45 -5.80 -5.43 9.53
CA GLU A 45 -5.58 -6.79 10.02
C GLU A 45 -6.55 -7.74 9.34
N GLY A 46 -6.22 -9.03 9.26
CA GLY A 46 -7.12 -10.02 8.69
C GLY A 46 -6.42 -11.32 8.26
N PRO A 47 -7.20 -12.33 7.85
CA PRO A 47 -6.68 -13.66 7.52
C PRO A 47 -5.64 -13.66 6.40
N ASP A 48 -5.66 -12.66 5.52
CA ASP A 48 -4.75 -12.61 4.37
C ASP A 48 -3.46 -11.83 4.67
N ARG A 49 -3.27 -11.34 5.91
CA ARG A 49 -2.06 -10.61 6.30
C ARG A 49 -0.78 -11.40 6.04
N GLU A 50 -0.78 -12.70 6.32
CA GLU A 50 0.40 -13.57 6.14
C GLU A 50 0.69 -13.87 4.66
N ALA A 51 -0.31 -13.73 3.79
CA ALA A 51 -0.15 -13.94 2.35
C ALA A 51 0.39 -12.69 1.63
N LEU A 52 0.35 -11.51 2.28
CA LEU A 52 0.89 -10.29 1.68
C LEU A 52 2.43 -10.34 1.70
N PRO A 53 3.09 -10.07 0.56
CA PRO A 53 4.54 -9.93 0.53
C PRO A 53 4.95 -8.85 1.52
N ALA A 54 6.09 -9.05 2.19
CA ALA A 54 6.66 -8.10 3.14
C ALA A 54 7.03 -6.78 2.43
N TRP A 55 6.02 -5.94 2.22
CA TRP A 55 6.18 -4.57 1.79
C TRP A 55 6.67 -3.77 3.00
N PRO A 56 7.56 -2.77 2.81
CA PRO A 56 7.95 -1.86 3.90
C PRO A 56 6.72 -1.02 4.25
N THR A 57 5.86 -1.60 5.07
CA THR A 57 4.72 -0.94 5.67
C THR A 57 5.25 -0.34 6.96
N ASN A 58 4.81 0.85 7.33
CA ASN A 58 5.10 1.42 8.64
C ASN A 58 3.89 1.11 9.51
N TRP A 59 3.98 0.04 10.30
CA TRP A 59 2.98 -0.27 11.30
C TRP A 59 3.19 0.70 12.47
N GLY A 60 2.35 1.74 12.52
CA GLY A 60 2.16 2.59 13.68
C GLY A 60 1.11 2.02 14.61
#